data_AF-A0A378JYH3-F1
#
_entry.id   AF-A0A378JYH3-F1
#
_cell.length_a   1.000
_cell.length_b   1.000
_cell.length_c   1.000
_cell.angle_alpha   90.00
_cell.angle_beta   90.00
_cell.angle_gamma   90.00
#
_symmetry.space_group_name_H-M   'P 1'
#
loop_
_entity.id
_entity.type
_entity.pdbx_description
1 polymer ?
#
loop_
_entity_poly.entity_id
_entity_poly.type
_entity_poly.pdbx_seq_one_letter_code
_entity_poly.pdbx_strand_id
1 'polypeptide(L)'
;MNRLLIGLFALATVLVSPFAQAQSPTTQSKKVPLNYMFVQTGQSGSLIPITGKAGFYQLKLKNTGEYVHYFSDRPNRVTGVYPTAQFVNQWISNNNPNGFNKVAPNAALSALNVHLLKSNQVNIIVQLSEPSYNPKTRTMTYIAQILPGENNVIPMKHLDQVALFIDSYCASCVGQGF
;
A
#
# COMPACT_ATOMS: atom_id res chain seq x y z
N MET A 1 -90.28 9.64 -9.29
CA MET A 1 -89.00 10.22 -9.74
C MET A 1 -88.35 10.96 -8.58
N ASN A 2 -87.09 10.61 -8.27
CA ASN A 2 -86.02 11.26 -7.48
C ASN A 2 -86.41 12.06 -6.21
N ARG A 3 -86.19 11.54 -5.01
CA ARG A 3 -84.93 11.40 -4.22
C ARG A 3 -84.41 12.71 -3.59
N LEU A 4 -84.74 12.80 -2.30
CA LEU A 4 -84.13 13.58 -1.22
C LEU A 4 -82.59 13.39 -1.17
N LEU A 5 -81.82 14.46 -0.99
CA LEU A 5 -80.45 14.37 -0.46
C LEU A 5 -80.21 15.53 0.53
N ILE A 6 -80.18 15.18 1.82
CA ILE A 6 -79.65 16.00 2.90
C ILE A 6 -78.16 15.65 2.98
N GLY A 7 -77.29 16.60 2.63
CA GLY A 7 -75.84 16.43 2.74
C GLY A 7 -75.37 16.72 4.16
N LEU A 8 -74.94 15.67 4.87
CA LEU A 8 -74.21 15.76 6.13
C LEU A 8 -72.79 16.27 5.87
N PHE A 9 -72.41 17.41 6.46
CA PHE A 9 -71.02 17.86 6.52
C PHE A 9 -70.29 17.08 7.62
N ALA A 10 -69.46 16.11 7.23
CA ALA A 10 -68.51 15.46 8.13
C ALA A 10 -67.24 16.32 8.22
N LEU A 11 -67.02 16.95 9.38
CA LEU A 11 -65.80 17.70 9.69
C LEU A 11 -64.70 16.71 10.09
N ALA A 12 -63.83 16.34 9.14
CA ALA A 12 -62.66 15.50 9.41
C ALA A 12 -61.48 16.38 9.85
N THR A 13 -61.20 16.42 11.15
CA THR A 13 -59.98 17.02 11.70
C THR A 13 -58.79 16.09 11.43
N VAL A 14 -57.97 16.44 10.44
CA VAL A 14 -56.68 15.77 10.19
C VAL A 14 -55.68 16.24 11.24
N LEU A 15 -55.32 15.37 12.18
CA LEU A 15 -54.19 15.57 13.09
C LEU A 15 -52.90 15.48 12.27
N VAL A 16 -52.32 16.62 11.92
CA VAL A 16 -50.99 16.69 11.30
C VAL A 16 -49.95 16.48 12.41
N SER A 17 -49.53 15.24 12.63
CA SER A 17 -48.38 14.96 13.48
C SER A 17 -47.15 15.63 12.89
N PRO A 18 -46.39 16.44 13.65
CA PRO A 18 -45.10 16.91 13.18
C PRO A 18 -44.18 15.70 13.17
N PHE A 19 -43.93 15.13 12.00
CA PHE A 19 -42.72 14.34 11.78
C PHE A 19 -41.56 15.32 11.98
N ALA A 20 -41.07 15.40 13.22
CA ALA A 20 -39.77 15.97 13.51
C ALA A 20 -38.75 15.12 12.75
N GLN A 21 -38.39 15.59 11.56
CA GLN A 21 -37.36 14.99 10.74
C GLN A 21 -36.06 15.16 11.52
N ALA A 22 -35.69 14.14 12.29
CA ALA A 22 -34.41 14.09 12.97
C ALA A 22 -33.32 14.18 11.89
N GLN A 23 -32.78 15.38 11.70
CA GLN A 23 -31.57 15.56 10.92
C GLN A 23 -30.48 14.80 11.68
N SER A 24 -30.08 13.65 11.14
CA SER A 24 -28.91 12.93 11.62
C SER A 24 -27.76 13.94 11.74
N PRO A 25 -27.06 14.02 12.88
CA PRO A 25 -25.90 14.88 13.00
C PRO A 25 -24.96 14.54 11.85
N THR A 26 -24.73 15.49 10.94
CA THR A 26 -23.64 15.42 9.97
C THR A 26 -22.36 15.55 10.76
N THR A 27 -21.98 14.42 11.37
CA THR A 27 -20.66 14.23 11.96
C THR A 27 -19.72 14.45 10.78
N GLN A 28 -19.04 15.59 10.75
CA GLN A 28 -17.93 15.80 9.83
C GLN A 28 -16.97 14.64 10.07
N SER A 29 -17.01 13.64 9.19
CA SER A 29 -16.14 12.49 9.25
C SER A 29 -14.72 13.04 9.20
N LYS A 30 -13.98 12.93 10.32
CA LYS A 30 -12.55 13.23 10.36
C LYS A 30 -11.94 12.46 9.19
N LYS A 31 -11.41 13.16 8.17
CA LYS A 31 -10.66 12.51 7.09
C LYS A 31 -9.51 11.77 7.74
N VAL A 32 -9.60 10.44 7.78
CA VAL A 32 -8.52 9.61 8.29
C VAL A 32 -7.39 9.67 7.28
N PRO A 33 -6.16 10.01 7.71
CA PRO A 33 -4.93 9.81 6.96
C PRO A 33 -4.92 8.56 6.08
N LEU A 34 -4.52 8.71 4.82
CA LEU A 34 -4.48 7.60 3.86
C LEU A 34 -3.04 7.09 3.72
N ASN A 35 -2.73 6.02 4.44
CA ASN A 35 -1.44 5.33 4.34
C ASN A 35 -1.60 4.13 3.43
N TYR A 36 -0.60 3.86 2.60
CA TYR A 36 -0.56 2.70 1.71
C TYR A 36 0.54 1.71 2.10
N MET A 37 0.36 0.47 1.68
CA MET A 37 1.44 -0.51 1.60
C MET A 37 1.50 -1.02 0.17
N PHE A 38 2.72 -1.16 -0.35
CA PHE A 38 2.98 -1.67 -1.68
C PHE A 38 3.48 -3.12 -1.60
N VAL A 39 3.06 -3.94 -2.55
CA VAL A 39 3.50 -5.33 -2.67
C VAL A 39 4.13 -5.55 -4.04
N GLN A 40 5.42 -5.89 -4.03
CA GLN A 40 6.16 -6.26 -5.23
C GLN A 40 6.65 -7.70 -5.10
N THR A 41 6.47 -8.48 -6.16
CA THR A 41 6.91 -9.86 -6.20
C THR A 41 7.98 -10.06 -7.28
N GLY A 42 8.80 -11.08 -7.09
CA GLY A 42 9.76 -11.58 -8.07
C GLY A 42 9.86 -13.10 -7.97
N GLN A 43 10.04 -13.76 -9.11
CA GLN A 43 10.17 -15.22 -9.12
C GLN A 43 11.41 -15.68 -8.34
N SER A 44 12.51 -14.94 -8.48
CA SER A 44 13.77 -15.21 -7.80
C SER A 44 14.50 -13.92 -7.47
N GLY A 45 15.55 -14.02 -6.65
CA GLY A 45 16.37 -12.87 -6.29
C GLY A 45 17.71 -13.22 -5.67
N SER A 46 18.39 -12.19 -5.21
CA SER A 46 19.63 -12.28 -4.45
C SER A 46 19.80 -11.07 -3.54
N LEU A 47 20.46 -11.27 -2.41
CA LEU A 47 20.85 -10.22 -1.47
C LEU A 47 22.38 -10.32 -1.26
N ILE A 48 23.13 -9.43 -1.91
CA ILE A 48 24.60 -9.50 -1.97
C ILE A 48 25.19 -8.29 -1.24
N PRO A 49 26.14 -8.45 -0.30
CA PRO A 49 26.72 -7.32 0.42
C PRO A 49 27.44 -6.36 -0.54
N ILE A 50 27.33 -5.06 -0.27
CA ILE A 50 28.05 -4.03 -1.01
C ILE A 50 29.43 -3.85 -0.37
N THR A 51 30.49 -4.10 -1.14
CA THR A 51 31.88 -3.98 -0.69
C THR A 51 32.14 -2.60 -0.09
N GLY A 52 32.71 -2.56 1.12
CA GLY A 52 33.03 -1.31 1.81
C GLY A 52 31.85 -0.62 2.50
N LYS A 53 30.64 -1.18 2.47
CA LYS A 53 29.44 -0.58 3.10
C LYS A 53 28.72 -1.59 4.01
N ALA A 54 29.19 -1.69 5.25
CA ALA A 54 28.66 -2.64 6.23
C ALA A 54 27.14 -2.44 6.47
N GLY A 55 26.37 -3.54 6.46
CA GLY A 55 24.91 -3.51 6.63
C GLY A 55 24.14 -3.13 5.35
N PHE A 56 24.81 -2.87 4.24
CA PHE A 56 24.17 -2.57 2.95
C PHE A 56 24.39 -3.70 1.94
N TYR A 57 23.33 -4.00 1.21
CA TYR A 57 23.26 -5.08 0.25
C TYR A 57 22.63 -4.59 -1.05
N GLN A 58 23.08 -5.14 -2.17
CA GLN A 58 22.34 -5.06 -3.42
C GLN A 58 21.27 -6.16 -3.40
N LEU A 59 20.01 -5.73 -3.36
CA LEU A 59 18.86 -6.59 -3.53
C LEU A 59 18.49 -6.60 -5.01
N LYS A 60 18.40 -7.79 -5.60
CA LYS A 60 17.98 -8.00 -6.99
C LYS A 60 16.81 -8.95 -7.04
N LEU A 61 15.75 -8.58 -7.76
CA LEU A 61 14.60 -9.42 -8.06
C LEU A 61 14.56 -9.65 -9.56
N LYS A 62 14.33 -10.90 -9.98
CA LYS A 62 14.22 -11.31 -11.38
C LYS A 62 12.80 -11.77 -11.69
N ASN A 63 12.38 -11.56 -12.93
CA ASN A 63 11.01 -11.81 -13.38
C ASN A 63 10.00 -11.17 -12.43
N THR A 64 10.23 -9.90 -12.10
CA THR A 64 9.26 -9.14 -11.33
C THR A 64 7.98 -8.96 -12.14
N GLY A 65 6.84 -8.89 -11.45
CA GLY A 65 5.57 -8.57 -12.08
C GLY A 65 5.65 -7.23 -12.84
N GLU A 66 4.83 -7.10 -13.87
CA GLU A 66 4.65 -5.82 -14.60
C GLU A 66 3.96 -4.76 -13.74
N TYR A 67 3.37 -5.17 -12.62
CA TYR A 67 2.64 -4.33 -11.70
C TYR A 67 3.10 -4.51 -10.25
N VAL A 68 3.03 -3.42 -9.49
CA VAL A 68 3.14 -3.37 -8.03
C VAL A 68 1.74 -3.14 -7.48
N HIS A 69 1.29 -4.02 -6.59
CA HIS A 69 -0.01 -3.86 -5.93
C HIS A 69 0.09 -2.85 -4.80
N TYR A 70 -1.00 -2.17 -4.48
CA TYR A 70 -1.08 -1.36 -3.28
C TYR A 70 -2.46 -1.46 -2.63
N PHE A 71 -2.49 -1.20 -1.33
CA PHE A 71 -3.72 -1.05 -0.57
C PHE A 71 -3.54 -0.13 0.62
N SER A 72 -4.62 0.52 1.04
CA SER A 72 -4.60 1.44 2.17
C SER A 72 -4.83 0.75 3.51
N ASP A 73 -4.31 1.37 4.57
CA ASP A 73 -4.64 1.01 5.96
C ASP A 73 -6.14 1.18 6.26
N ARG A 74 -6.61 0.42 7.25
CA ARG A 74 -7.98 0.55 7.77
C ARG A 74 -8.18 1.90 8.48
N PRO A 75 -9.38 2.51 8.42
CA PRO A 75 -10.64 2.01 7.84
C PRO A 75 -10.79 2.22 6.34
N ASN A 76 -9.93 3.02 5.70
CA ASN A 76 -9.96 3.21 4.26
C ASN A 76 -9.71 1.86 3.54
N ARG A 77 -10.34 1.66 2.38
CA ARG A 77 -10.30 0.41 1.60
C ARG A 77 -9.95 0.69 0.14
N VAL A 78 -8.94 1.52 -0.07
CA VAL A 78 -8.44 1.83 -1.41
C VAL A 78 -7.45 0.75 -1.81
N THR A 79 -7.59 0.21 -3.01
CA THR A 79 -6.69 -0.81 -3.57
C THR A 79 -6.41 -0.50 -5.03
N GLY A 80 -5.31 -1.02 -5.55
CA GLY A 80 -4.99 -0.90 -6.96
C GLY A 80 -3.66 -1.52 -7.33
N VAL A 81 -3.21 -1.17 -8.53
CA VAL A 81 -1.92 -1.57 -9.09
C VAL A 81 -1.27 -0.38 -9.80
N TYR A 82 0.06 -0.32 -9.76
CA TYR A 82 0.88 0.56 -10.59
C TYR A 82 1.73 -0.25 -11.55
N PRO A 83 1.90 0.14 -12.82
CA PRO A 83 2.97 -0.39 -13.64
C PRO A 83 4.31 -0.24 -12.92
N THR A 84 5.12 -1.30 -12.87
CA THR A 84 6.39 -1.31 -12.11
C THR A 84 7.33 -0.18 -12.54
N ALA A 85 7.37 0.15 -13.83
CA ALA A 85 8.15 1.27 -14.35
C ALA A 85 7.64 2.63 -13.81
N GLN A 86 6.31 2.82 -13.73
CA GLN A 86 5.72 4.04 -13.17
C GLN A 86 6.01 4.13 -11.67
N PHE A 87 5.91 3.03 -10.93
CA PHE A 87 6.25 2.99 -9.51
C PHE A 87 7.69 3.49 -9.26
N VAL A 88 8.67 3.00 -10.03
CA VAL A 88 10.07 3.46 -9.93
C VAL A 88 10.22 4.93 -10.32
N ASN A 89 9.57 5.36 -11.41
CA ASN A 89 9.62 6.76 -11.84
C ASN A 89 9.04 7.69 -10.77
N GLN A 90 7.94 7.32 -10.12
CA GLN A 90 7.34 8.10 -9.03
C GLN A 90 8.24 8.11 -7.80
N TRP A 91 8.83 6.97 -7.43
CA TRP A 91 9.80 6.90 -6.34
C TRP A 91 10.93 7.92 -6.53
N ILE A 92 11.52 7.97 -7.72
CA ILE A 92 12.69 8.82 -8.02
C ILE A 92 12.30 10.29 -8.18
N SER A 93 11.20 10.56 -8.90
CA SER A 93 10.85 11.93 -9.31
C SER A 93 10.01 12.70 -8.29
N ASN A 94 9.37 12.02 -7.34
CA ASN A 94 8.57 12.67 -6.31
C ASN A 94 9.46 13.46 -5.35
N ASN A 95 9.46 14.78 -5.44
CA ASN A 95 10.26 15.67 -4.60
C ASN A 95 9.56 16.12 -3.31
N ASN A 96 8.47 15.48 -2.92
CA ASN A 96 7.86 15.71 -1.62
C ASN A 96 8.89 15.46 -0.51
N PRO A 97 8.96 16.30 0.55
CA PRO A 97 9.86 16.09 1.67
C PRO A 97 9.75 14.70 2.31
N ASN A 98 8.59 14.05 2.19
CA ASN A 98 8.34 12.70 2.69
C ASN A 98 8.25 11.64 1.57
N GLY A 99 8.65 11.97 0.35
CA GLY A 99 8.73 11.03 -0.77
C GLY A 99 9.87 10.03 -0.58
N PHE A 100 9.78 8.87 -1.25
CA PHE A 100 10.75 7.78 -1.06
C PHE A 100 12.19 8.10 -1.47
N ASN A 101 12.41 9.10 -2.33
CA ASN A 101 13.76 9.59 -2.65
C ASN A 101 14.36 10.49 -1.56
N LYS A 102 13.55 11.02 -0.62
CA LYS A 102 13.99 11.83 0.52
C LYS A 102 13.98 11.02 1.81
N VAL A 103 12.95 10.20 2.00
CA VAL A 103 12.76 9.33 3.16
C VAL A 103 12.55 7.91 2.66
N ALA A 104 13.63 7.14 2.62
CA ALA A 104 13.63 5.77 2.15
C ALA A 104 12.65 4.89 2.97
N PRO A 105 11.74 4.13 2.32
CA PRO A 105 10.77 3.30 3.02
C PRO A 105 11.42 2.08 3.64
N ASN A 106 10.77 1.56 4.67
CA ASN A 106 11.06 0.22 5.16
C ASN A 106 10.34 -0.81 4.30
N ALA A 107 10.87 -2.02 4.26
CA ALA A 107 10.24 -3.13 3.59
C ALA A 107 10.50 -4.43 4.33
N ALA A 108 9.48 -5.28 4.39
CA ALA A 108 9.67 -6.68 4.73
C ALA A 108 10.01 -7.46 3.45
N LEU A 109 11.18 -8.09 3.43
CA LEU A 109 11.58 -9.07 2.44
C LEU A 109 11.20 -10.46 2.95
N SER A 110 10.24 -11.09 2.28
CA SER A 110 9.87 -12.49 2.47
C SER A 110 10.31 -13.29 1.26
N ALA A 111 11.03 -14.38 1.46
CA ALA A 111 11.47 -15.26 0.38
C ALA A 111 11.76 -16.68 0.89
N LEU A 112 12.05 -17.57 -0.04
CA LEU A 112 12.64 -18.87 0.22
C LEU A 112 14.11 -18.87 -0.21
N ASN A 113 14.95 -19.59 0.51
CA ASN A 113 16.31 -19.93 0.14
C ASN A 113 16.48 -21.44 0.28
N VAL A 114 16.20 -22.16 -0.81
CA VAL A 114 16.18 -23.62 -0.86
C VAL A 114 17.56 -24.26 -0.64
N HIS A 115 18.63 -23.47 -0.61
CA HIS A 115 19.98 -23.93 -0.32
C HIS A 115 20.30 -23.94 1.19
N LEU A 116 19.44 -23.38 2.04
CA LEU A 116 19.56 -23.48 3.49
C LEU A 116 18.93 -24.78 3.98
N LEU A 117 19.76 -25.70 4.48
CA LEU A 117 19.35 -27.03 4.95
C LEU A 117 18.46 -27.00 6.20
N LYS A 118 18.46 -25.88 6.96
CA LYS A 118 17.61 -25.65 8.13
C LYS A 118 17.05 -24.23 8.02
N SER A 119 15.72 -24.11 7.97
CA SER A 119 14.98 -22.86 7.69
C SER A 119 15.29 -22.26 6.32
N ASN A 120 14.61 -22.76 5.30
CA ASN A 120 14.62 -22.17 3.97
C ASN A 120 13.80 -20.86 3.90
N GLN A 121 13.13 -20.43 4.96
CA GLN A 121 12.39 -19.18 4.94
C GLN A 121 13.31 -18.00 5.31
N VAL A 122 13.22 -16.93 4.51
CA VAL A 122 13.90 -15.67 4.72
C VAL A 122 12.84 -14.62 5.01
N ASN A 123 12.90 -14.01 6.18
CA ASN A 123 12.09 -12.85 6.55
C ASN A 123 13.01 -11.83 7.18
N ILE A 124 13.24 -10.69 6.51
CA ILE A 124 14.09 -9.62 7.04
C ILE A 124 13.44 -8.25 6.78
N ILE A 125 13.62 -7.31 7.70
CA ILE A 125 13.22 -5.92 7.51
C ILE A 125 14.42 -5.10 7.02
N VAL A 126 14.22 -4.35 5.95
CA VAL A 126 15.25 -3.50 5.33
C VAL A 126 14.71 -2.11 5.07
N GLN A 127 15.59 -1.12 4.98
CA GLN A 127 15.28 0.15 4.32
C GLN A 127 15.74 0.07 2.86
N LEU A 128 14.89 0.47 1.92
CA LEU A 128 15.16 0.39 0.48
C LEU A 128 15.50 1.75 -0.11
N SER A 129 16.51 1.81 -0.96
CA SER A 129 16.88 3.00 -1.72
C SER A 129 17.33 2.65 -3.13
N GLU A 130 17.48 3.69 -3.97
CA GLU A 130 18.02 3.57 -5.34
C GLU A 130 17.34 2.48 -6.19
N PRO A 131 16.00 2.53 -6.34
CA PRO A 131 15.31 1.56 -7.18
C PRO A 131 15.75 1.70 -8.63
N SER A 132 15.90 0.57 -9.33
CA SER A 132 16.12 0.56 -10.78
C SER A 132 15.43 -0.64 -11.40
N TYR A 133 14.67 -0.39 -12.47
CA TYR A 133 13.90 -1.41 -13.17
C TYR A 133 14.29 -1.49 -14.64
N ASN A 134 14.63 -2.70 -15.09
CA ASN A 134 14.79 -3.01 -16.50
C ASN A 134 13.55 -3.75 -17.00
N PRO A 135 12.68 -3.12 -17.82
CA PRO A 135 11.46 -3.77 -18.32
C PRO A 135 11.74 -4.90 -19.32
N LYS A 136 12.85 -4.85 -20.07
CA LYS A 136 13.19 -5.89 -21.04
C LYS A 136 13.54 -7.21 -20.35
N THR A 137 14.22 -7.14 -19.21
CA THR A 137 14.62 -8.32 -18.44
C THR A 137 13.76 -8.54 -17.20
N ARG A 138 12.73 -7.72 -16.98
CA ARG A 138 11.88 -7.68 -15.77
C ARG A 138 12.69 -7.85 -14.49
N THR A 139 13.75 -7.05 -14.40
CA THR A 139 14.71 -7.11 -13.30
C THR A 139 14.60 -5.82 -12.49
N MET A 140 14.31 -5.95 -11.21
CA MET A 140 14.34 -4.84 -10.25
C MET A 140 15.58 -4.94 -9.36
N THR A 141 16.20 -3.81 -9.06
CA THR A 141 17.26 -3.72 -8.06
C THR A 141 17.01 -2.60 -7.08
N TYR A 142 17.47 -2.79 -5.84
CA TYR A 142 17.53 -1.80 -4.79
C TYR A 142 18.89 -1.88 -4.09
N ILE A 143 19.27 -0.79 -3.43
CA ILE A 143 20.14 -0.88 -2.26
C ILE A 143 19.25 -1.14 -1.05
N ALA A 144 19.56 -2.18 -0.30
CA ALA A 144 18.87 -2.57 0.93
C ALA A 144 19.81 -2.36 2.12
N GLN A 145 19.40 -1.55 3.09
CA GLN A 145 20.06 -1.41 4.37
C GLN A 145 19.36 -2.29 5.40
N ILE A 146 20.10 -3.17 6.06
CA ILE A 146 19.57 -3.99 7.15
C ILE A 146 19.28 -3.08 8.35
N LEU A 147 18.06 -3.14 8.88
CA LEU A 147 17.66 -2.32 10.02
C LEU A 147 18.12 -2.91 11.36
N PRO A 148 18.31 -2.08 12.41
CA PRO A 148 18.61 -2.57 13.74
C PRO A 148 17.57 -3.58 14.23
N GLY A 149 18.03 -4.69 14.81
CA GLY A 149 17.18 -5.79 15.27
C GLY A 149 17.19 -7.01 14.35
N GLU A 150 17.53 -6.82 13.07
CA GLU A 150 17.83 -7.92 12.15
C GLU A 150 19.22 -8.47 12.42
N ASN A 151 19.28 -9.71 12.92
CA ASN A 151 20.53 -10.35 13.30
C ASN A 151 20.88 -11.47 12.31
N ASN A 152 22.19 -11.69 12.11
CA ASN A 152 22.73 -12.80 11.32
C ASN A 152 22.28 -12.83 9.83
N VAL A 153 22.08 -11.67 9.21
CA VAL A 153 21.79 -11.59 7.78
C VAL A 153 23.03 -11.99 6.97
N ILE A 154 22.98 -13.17 6.35
CA ILE A 154 24.06 -13.68 5.50
C ILE A 154 23.82 -13.33 4.03
N PRO A 155 24.88 -13.27 3.20
CA PRO A 155 24.74 -13.14 1.76
C PRO A 155 23.91 -14.28 1.16
N MET A 156 22.95 -13.95 0.30
CA MET A 156 22.07 -14.92 -0.34
C MET A 156 22.16 -14.77 -1.86
N LYS A 157 22.88 -15.69 -2.51
CA LYS A 157 23.03 -15.69 -3.98
C LYS A 157 21.76 -16.12 -4.70
N HIS A 158 20.89 -16.85 -4.00
CA HIS A 158 19.65 -17.40 -4.52
C HIS A 158 18.55 -17.20 -3.50
N LEU A 159 17.46 -16.59 -3.97
CA LEU A 159 16.17 -16.49 -3.31
C LEU A 159 15.11 -16.94 -4.33
N ASP A 160 14.07 -17.60 -3.85
CA ASP A 160 12.90 -18.02 -4.61
C ASP A 160 11.65 -17.40 -3.98
N GLN A 161 10.60 -17.20 -4.79
CA GLN A 161 9.30 -16.69 -4.32
C GLN A 161 9.44 -15.39 -3.50
N VAL A 162 10.13 -14.41 -4.07
CA VAL A 162 10.44 -13.16 -3.39
C VAL A 162 9.20 -12.27 -3.35
N ALA A 163 8.88 -11.76 -2.16
CA ALA A 163 7.88 -10.73 -1.93
C ALA A 163 8.48 -9.59 -1.08
N LEU A 164 8.26 -8.36 -1.53
CA LEU A 164 8.55 -7.14 -0.80
C LEU A 164 7.24 -6.48 -0.39
N PHE A 165 7.08 -6.24 0.91
CA PHE A 165 6.02 -5.42 1.48
C PHE A 165 6.63 -4.09 1.88
N ILE A 166 6.43 -3.07 1.05
CA ILE A 166 7.09 -1.78 1.16
C ILE A 166 6.11 -0.83 1.83
N ASP A 167 6.49 -0.31 3.00
CA ASP A 167 5.67 0.66 3.70
C ASP A 167 5.60 1.97 2.90
N SER A 168 4.55 2.73 3.15
CA SER A 168 4.55 4.14 2.79
C SER A 168 4.46 4.97 4.04
N TYR A 169 5.04 6.16 3.98
CA TYR A 169 4.68 7.20 4.92
C TYR A 169 3.45 7.96 4.41
N CYS A 170 2.45 8.18 5.26
CA CYS A 170 1.51 9.27 5.02
C CYS A 170 0.91 9.79 6.33
N ALA A 171 0.43 11.04 6.29
CA ALA A 171 -0.85 11.28 6.96
C ALA A 171 -1.74 12.35 6.33
N SER A 172 -1.20 13.34 5.61
CA SER A 172 -2.02 14.45 5.06
C SER A 172 -1.40 15.16 3.85
N CYS A 173 -0.48 14.51 3.12
CA CYS A 173 0.45 15.22 2.24
C CYS A 173 0.46 14.76 0.77
N VAL A 174 -0.69 14.51 0.12
CA VAL A 174 -0.88 14.92 -1.29
C VAL A 174 -2.38 15.17 -1.49
N GLY A 175 -2.80 16.43 -1.39
CA GLY A 175 -4.06 16.82 -2.03
C GLY A 175 -3.84 16.73 -3.53
N GLN A 176 -4.53 15.78 -4.18
CA GLN A 176 -4.45 15.47 -5.62
C GLN A 176 -3.33 14.48 -6.01
N GLY A 177 -3.69 13.19 -6.05
CA GLY A 177 -2.97 12.18 -6.84
C GLY A 177 -1.75 11.58 -6.17
N PHE A 178 -1.87 10.29 -5.83
CA PHE A 178 -0.86 9.31 -6.26
C PHE A 178 -1.25 8.82 -7.65
#